data_AF-A0A0C9WSM6-F1
#
_entry.id   AF-A0A0C9WSM6-F1
#
_cell.length_a   1.000
_cell.length_b   1.000
_cell.length_c   1.000
_cell.angle_alpha   90.00
_cell.angle_beta   90.00
_cell.angle_gamma   90.00
#
_symmetry.space_group_name_H-M   'P 1'
#
loop_
_entity.id
_entity.type
_entity.pdbx_description
1 polymer ?
#
loop_
_entity_poly.entity_id
_entity_poly.type
_entity_poly.pdbx_seq_one_letter_code
_entity_poly.pdbx_strand_id
1 'polypeptide(L)'
;MPTSILDLPTELILEIIHSDDSTDATIAYLGMTCRRLHDICQVLVLERQLPVLRALASRRRLLVHKNSASSIAMRDDELDDVKEIFQASFHKIEYIPVTFTVEEIASVHGLIFHANTVGHINIKLDSPTYMYSLAEKKDWCKPLASLIRVSSEKDMASLTIKGLPHGERLGCFTPILPIPQTPILPFPKTPSSPVKNYVSIFSPLRDRFFGHKTRSGGIGTPPNRQVGTSERERLPNTGVYFGTTRGLKSFEIHSPLPFHGVCFPQTLRVLNGGYLTKLSLWNTRLRTSDWSHVLPLLSMPLLSEFNVGDSVIAFCDLSPFLLRHLGITHLDLSFSSPIGLIMPPAGFLPHLEVISGNPDYLLGLLSSQSHLFPNLRSVALTRHPLRTTVQHGVLDNILRNLADRKRGTIRLSIEFSNSTGLTEWFSKAKSEPCSLDCVKTLEIIRFGFRMSSEMCDSFFSWVSVFPYVQELDLTQVVPADPKMWTWRLDALWDSCPQLQSIIVKRKTYQRPVKAIK
;
A
#
# COMPACT_ATOMS: atom_id res chain seq x y z
N MET A 1 45.65 11.16 36.21
CA MET A 1 45.09 9.92 35.65
C MET A 1 43.77 10.26 34.98
N PRO A 2 43.45 9.69 33.80
CA PRO A 2 42.15 9.88 33.19
C PRO A 2 41.05 9.46 34.17
N THR A 3 40.06 10.32 34.37
CA THR A 3 38.98 10.11 35.33
C THR A 3 37.82 9.31 34.75
N SER A 4 37.76 9.22 33.43
CA SER A 4 36.73 8.52 32.66
C SER A 4 37.32 7.85 31.43
N ILE A 5 36.69 6.77 30.96
CA ILE A 5 36.97 6.18 29.64
C ILE A 5 36.80 7.20 28.51
N LEU A 6 35.95 8.21 28.71
CA LEU A 6 35.72 9.30 27.77
C LEU A 6 36.88 10.31 27.71
N ASP A 7 37.85 10.23 28.62
CA ASP A 7 39.06 11.06 28.60
C ASP A 7 40.21 10.37 27.85
N LEU A 8 40.05 9.09 27.48
CA LEU A 8 41.06 8.35 26.74
C LEU A 8 41.16 8.86 25.29
N PRO A 9 42.35 8.84 24.67
CA PRO A 9 42.53 8.95 23.23
C PRO A 9 41.68 7.92 22.46
N THR A 10 41.25 8.27 21.26
CA THR A 10 40.38 7.40 20.43
C THR A 10 41.06 6.07 20.14
N GLU A 11 42.37 6.08 19.96
CA GLU A 11 43.21 4.92 19.69
C GLU A 11 43.14 3.91 20.85
N LEU A 12 43.21 4.39 22.10
CA LEU A 12 43.10 3.55 23.29
C LEU A 12 41.69 3.01 23.49
N ILE A 13 40.66 3.80 23.16
CA ILE A 13 39.26 3.32 23.19
C ILE A 13 39.07 2.20 22.16
N LEU A 14 39.61 2.38 20.95
CA LEU A 14 39.57 1.36 19.91
C LEU A 14 40.32 0.10 20.35
N GLU A 15 41.52 0.24 20.92
CA GLU A 15 42.30 -0.90 21.44
C GLU A 15 41.52 -1.68 22.50
N ILE A 16 40.87 -0.99 23.45
CA ILE A 16 40.01 -1.63 24.46
C ILE A 16 38.86 -2.41 23.79
N ILE A 17 38.16 -1.80 22.82
CA ILE A 17 37.05 -2.44 22.11
C ILE A 17 37.51 -3.68 21.33
N HIS A 18 38.69 -3.63 20.71
CA HIS A 18 39.25 -4.74 19.92
C HIS A 18 39.91 -5.82 20.79
N SER A 19 40.33 -5.48 22.01
CA SER A 19 40.94 -6.43 22.95
C SER A 19 39.91 -7.35 23.61
N ASP A 20 38.66 -6.90 23.70
CA ASP A 20 37.53 -7.74 24.09
C ASP A 20 37.04 -8.51 22.86
N ASP A 21 36.64 -9.77 23.03
CA ASP A 21 35.85 -10.55 22.05
C ASP A 21 34.43 -9.97 21.93
N SER A 22 34.34 -8.65 21.72
CA SER A 22 33.13 -7.85 21.76
C SER A 22 32.29 -8.15 20.52
N THR A 23 31.09 -8.66 20.77
CA THR A 23 30.08 -8.84 19.72
C THR A 23 29.62 -7.48 19.18
N ASP A 24 29.09 -7.46 17.95
CA ASP A 24 28.53 -6.24 17.34
C ASP A 24 27.45 -5.60 18.21
N ALA A 25 26.68 -6.42 18.93
CA ALA A 25 25.70 -5.94 19.89
C ALA A 25 26.38 -5.17 21.03
N THR A 26 27.46 -5.69 21.61
CA THR A 26 28.23 -5.03 22.68
C THR A 26 28.77 -3.68 22.21
N ILE A 27 29.35 -3.63 21.01
CA ILE A 27 29.88 -2.40 20.42
C ILE A 27 28.75 -1.38 20.17
N ALA A 28 27.61 -1.83 19.64
CA ALA A 28 26.45 -0.97 19.45
C ALA A 28 25.90 -0.42 20.78
N TYR A 29 25.82 -1.24 21.84
CA TYR A 29 25.43 -0.79 23.17
C TYR A 29 26.40 0.24 23.75
N LEU A 30 27.71 0.04 23.57
CA LEU A 30 28.72 1.01 23.97
C LEU A 30 28.53 2.34 23.21
N GLY A 31 28.26 2.28 21.91
CA GLY A 31 27.96 3.43 21.08
C GLY A 31 26.74 4.23 21.56
N MET A 32 25.73 3.59 22.14
CA MET A 32 24.53 4.27 22.65
C MET A 32 24.77 5.06 23.96
N THR A 33 25.93 4.92 24.61
CA THR A 33 26.18 5.56 25.92
C THR A 33 26.43 7.07 25.82
N CYS A 34 27.14 7.53 24.78
CA CYS A 34 27.40 8.96 24.55
C CYS A 34 27.77 9.22 23.09
N ARG A 35 27.69 10.49 22.67
CA ARG A 35 27.98 10.91 21.28
C ARG A 35 29.39 10.53 20.82
N ARG A 36 30.40 10.70 21.66
CA ARG A 36 31.79 10.36 21.30
C ARG A 36 31.95 8.87 21.01
N LEU A 37 31.39 8.02 21.87
CA LEU A 37 31.43 6.57 21.67
C LEU A 37 30.53 6.14 20.52
N HIS A 38 29.39 6.81 20.29
CA HIS A 38 28.58 6.60 19.09
C HIS A 38 29.41 6.79 17.83
N ASP A 39 30.10 7.93 17.70
CA ASP A 39 30.87 8.26 16.49
C ASP A 39 32.02 7.27 16.25
N ILE A 40 32.64 6.75 17.31
CA ILE A 40 33.70 5.72 17.23
C ILE A 40 33.11 4.34 16.90
N CYS A 41 32.14 3.88 17.68
CA CYS A 41 31.56 2.55 17.60
C CYS A 41 30.74 2.35 16.31
N GLN A 42 30.11 3.42 15.81
CA GLN A 42 29.35 3.37 14.56
C GLN A 42 30.26 2.95 13.41
N VAL A 43 31.46 3.54 13.26
CA VAL A 43 32.38 3.16 12.19
C VAL A 43 32.74 1.68 12.27
N LEU A 44 33.05 1.18 13.46
CA LEU A 44 33.38 -0.24 13.67
C LEU A 44 32.21 -1.18 13.32
N VAL A 45 31.00 -0.85 13.77
CA VAL A 45 29.80 -1.65 13.45
C VAL A 45 29.58 -1.68 11.94
N LEU A 46 29.72 -0.55 11.26
CA LEU A 46 29.50 -0.47 9.82
C LEU A 46 30.62 -1.18 9.02
N GLU A 47 31.87 -1.11 9.47
CA GLU A 47 32.99 -1.87 8.90
C GLU A 47 32.76 -3.38 9.00
N ARG A 48 32.22 -3.86 10.14
CA ARG A 48 31.86 -5.28 10.32
C ARG A 48 30.66 -5.70 9.49
N GLN A 49 29.69 -4.81 9.27
CA GLN A 49 28.51 -5.08 8.44
C GLN A 49 28.84 -5.08 6.94
N LEU A 50 29.90 -4.39 6.51
CA LEU A 50 30.20 -4.21 5.10
C LEU A 50 30.48 -5.53 4.35
N PRO A 51 31.31 -6.47 4.86
CA PRO A 51 31.48 -7.79 4.25
C PRO A 51 30.17 -8.56 4.07
N VAL A 52 29.24 -8.43 5.02
CA VAL A 52 27.92 -9.06 4.96
C VAL A 52 27.07 -8.46 3.85
N LEU A 53 27.07 -7.13 3.71
CA LEU A 53 26.39 -6.43 2.62
C LEU A 53 26.98 -6.82 1.25
N ARG A 54 28.30 -6.93 1.12
CA ARG A 54 28.96 -7.42 -0.11
C ARG A 54 28.58 -8.87 -0.43
N ALA A 55 28.54 -9.74 0.57
CA ALA A 55 28.10 -11.12 0.41
C ALA A 55 26.61 -11.20 -0.01
N LEU A 56 25.75 -10.32 0.52
CA LEU A 56 24.35 -10.23 0.09
C LEU A 56 24.23 -9.68 -1.34
N ALA A 57 25.01 -8.68 -1.72
CA ALA A 57 25.01 -8.08 -3.05
C ALA A 57 25.51 -9.07 -4.12
N SER A 58 26.65 -9.73 -3.90
CA SER A 58 27.20 -10.76 -4.80
C SER A 58 26.22 -11.93 -5.02
N ARG A 59 25.43 -12.29 -4.00
CA ARG A 59 24.38 -13.32 -4.09
C ARG A 59 23.05 -12.79 -4.64
N ARG A 60 22.98 -11.52 -5.07
CA ARG A 60 21.76 -10.82 -5.53
C ARG A 60 20.60 -10.86 -4.54
N ARG A 61 20.93 -10.88 -3.24
CA ARG A 61 19.96 -10.82 -2.13
C ARG A 61 19.78 -9.40 -1.60
N LEU A 62 20.72 -8.51 -1.91
CA LEU A 62 20.62 -7.08 -1.68
C LEU A 62 20.92 -6.36 -2.99
N LEU A 63 20.00 -5.53 -3.46
CA LEU A 63 20.17 -4.70 -4.65
C LEU A 63 20.02 -3.25 -4.22
N VAL A 64 21.09 -2.47 -4.37
CA VAL A 64 21.12 -1.05 -4.02
C VAL A 64 21.21 -0.24 -5.30
N HIS A 65 20.31 0.73 -5.49
CA HIS A 65 20.30 1.61 -6.65
C HIS A 65 20.52 3.05 -6.17
N LYS A 66 21.62 3.68 -6.60
CA LYS A 66 21.93 5.08 -6.28
C LYS A 66 20.97 6.05 -7.00
N ASN A 67 20.73 5.84 -8.30
CA ASN A 67 19.97 6.75 -9.14
C ASN A 67 18.67 6.12 -9.67
N SER A 68 17.64 6.93 -9.91
CA SER A 68 16.36 6.49 -10.50
C SER A 68 16.49 6.07 -11.96
N ALA A 69 17.44 6.66 -12.70
CA ALA A 69 17.70 6.34 -14.10
C ALA A 69 18.51 5.05 -14.28
N SER A 70 19.25 4.61 -13.26
CA SER A 70 20.06 3.40 -13.34
C SER A 70 19.22 2.19 -12.95
N SER A 71 18.83 1.37 -13.92
CA SER A 71 18.27 0.04 -13.68
C SER A 71 19.31 -0.94 -13.11
N ILE A 72 20.59 -0.56 -13.14
CA ILE A 72 21.71 -1.36 -12.67
C ILE A 72 21.84 -1.20 -11.15
N ALA A 73 21.80 -2.32 -10.44
CA ALA A 73 22.09 -2.36 -9.02
C ALA A 73 23.61 -2.27 -8.82
N MET A 74 24.02 -1.69 -7.70
CA MET A 74 25.43 -1.61 -7.34
C MET A 74 26.05 -3.01 -7.29
N ARG A 75 27.27 -3.12 -7.80
CA ARG A 75 28.07 -4.35 -7.68
C ARG A 75 28.68 -4.44 -6.27
N ASP A 76 29.21 -5.60 -5.92
CA ASP A 76 29.87 -5.82 -4.63
C ASP A 76 31.19 -5.05 -4.50
N ASP A 77 31.93 -4.84 -5.59
CA ASP A 77 33.11 -3.97 -5.65
C ASP A 77 32.76 -2.47 -5.52
N GLU A 78 31.51 -2.08 -5.79
CA GLU A 78 31.06 -0.70 -5.56
C GLU A 78 30.65 -0.44 -4.10
N LEU A 79 30.65 -1.49 -3.26
CA LEU A 79 30.40 -1.42 -1.83
C LEU A 79 31.74 -1.39 -1.05
N ASP A 80 32.68 -0.55 -1.48
CA ASP A 80 34.04 -0.58 -0.93
C ASP A 80 34.30 0.34 0.26
N ASP A 81 33.62 1.48 0.35
CA ASP A 81 33.82 2.47 1.42
C ASP A 81 32.59 2.61 2.34
N VAL A 82 32.78 2.36 3.63
CA VAL A 82 31.78 2.52 4.70
C VAL A 82 31.16 3.92 4.70
N LYS A 83 31.98 4.98 4.59
CA LYS A 83 31.49 6.36 4.63
C LYS A 83 30.66 6.67 3.39
N GLU A 84 31.08 6.19 2.22
CA GLU A 84 30.33 6.39 0.99
C GLU A 84 28.97 5.68 0.99
N ILE A 85 28.88 4.50 1.62
CA ILE A 85 27.66 3.68 1.58
C ILE A 85 26.67 4.10 2.65
N PHE A 86 27.11 4.16 3.91
CA PHE A 86 26.18 4.37 5.02
C PHE A 86 25.76 5.82 5.17
N GLN A 87 26.37 6.77 4.46
CA GLN A 87 25.91 8.16 4.39
C GLN A 87 25.48 8.54 2.96
N ALA A 88 25.31 7.57 2.06
CA ALA A 88 24.79 7.85 0.73
C ALA A 88 23.28 8.10 0.74
N SER A 89 22.85 8.74 -0.34
CA SER A 89 21.46 8.79 -0.76
C SER A 89 21.20 7.68 -1.78
N PHE A 90 20.16 6.90 -1.55
CA PHE A 90 19.76 5.81 -2.44
C PHE A 90 18.39 6.08 -3.03
N HIS A 91 18.25 5.81 -4.32
CA HIS A 91 16.94 5.78 -4.95
C HIS A 91 16.13 4.57 -4.45
N LYS A 92 16.74 3.39 -4.40
CA LYS A 92 16.05 2.15 -4.06
C LYS A 92 16.97 1.14 -3.37
N ILE A 93 16.48 0.50 -2.31
CA ILE A 93 17.08 -0.67 -1.66
C ILE A 93 16.10 -1.82 -1.78
N GLU A 94 16.53 -2.95 -2.32
CA GLU A 94 15.74 -4.17 -2.42
C GLU A 94 16.44 -5.31 -1.69
N TYR A 95 15.75 -5.93 -0.74
CA TYR A 95 16.25 -7.01 0.09
C TYR A 95 15.40 -8.28 -0.09
N ILE A 96 16.06 -9.38 -0.43
CA ILE A 96 15.49 -10.69 -0.70
C ILE A 96 16.09 -11.69 0.30
N PRO A 97 15.57 -11.77 1.53
CA PRO A 97 16.10 -12.68 2.53
C PRO A 97 15.90 -14.15 2.12
N VAL A 98 16.96 -14.94 2.27
CA VAL A 98 16.93 -16.42 2.20
C VAL A 98 17.13 -17.04 3.57
N THR A 99 17.73 -16.30 4.48
CA THR A 99 17.86 -16.63 5.90
C THR A 99 17.63 -15.34 6.67
N PHE A 100 16.83 -15.36 7.74
CA PHE A 100 16.81 -14.25 8.71
C PHE A 100 17.95 -14.46 9.70
N THR A 101 19.21 -14.44 9.23
CA THR A 101 20.31 -14.41 10.20
C THR A 101 20.32 -13.05 10.88
N VAL A 102 20.72 -13.02 12.16
CA VAL A 102 20.79 -11.78 12.93
C VAL A 102 21.75 -10.79 12.26
N GLU A 103 22.87 -11.31 11.74
CA GLU A 103 23.92 -10.54 11.08
C GLU A 103 23.47 -9.91 9.74
N GLU A 104 22.82 -10.68 8.85
CA GLU A 104 22.29 -10.14 7.58
C GLU A 104 21.29 -9.00 7.87
N ILE A 105 20.44 -9.18 8.88
CA ILE A 105 19.40 -8.21 9.22
C ILE A 105 19.96 -6.98 9.90
N ALA A 106 20.90 -7.15 10.83
CA ALA A 106 21.59 -6.03 11.44
C ALA A 106 22.30 -5.17 10.38
N SER A 107 22.92 -5.82 9.38
CA SER A 107 23.60 -5.15 8.27
C SER A 107 22.63 -4.37 7.38
N VAL A 108 21.51 -4.99 6.95
CA VAL A 108 20.49 -4.30 6.14
C VAL A 108 19.79 -3.19 6.93
N HIS A 109 19.50 -3.43 8.21
CA HIS A 109 18.96 -2.41 9.12
C HIS A 109 19.93 -1.23 9.24
N GLY A 110 21.24 -1.49 9.46
CA GLY A 110 22.28 -0.47 9.52
C GLY A 110 22.36 0.34 8.23
N LEU A 111 22.32 -0.32 7.07
CA LEU A 111 22.32 0.35 5.77
C LEU A 111 21.13 1.30 5.63
N ILE A 112 19.92 0.82 5.91
CA ILE A 112 18.71 1.65 5.83
C ILE A 112 18.80 2.77 6.86
N PHE A 113 19.14 2.48 8.11
CA PHE A 113 19.17 3.44 9.21
C PHE A 113 20.15 4.60 8.98
N HIS A 114 21.33 4.32 8.46
CA HIS A 114 22.36 5.34 8.30
C HIS A 114 22.23 6.11 6.99
N ALA A 115 21.67 5.52 5.93
CA ALA A 115 21.51 6.21 4.64
C ALA A 115 20.85 7.59 4.80
N ASN A 116 21.42 8.61 4.14
CA ASN A 116 20.92 9.99 4.22
C ASN A 116 19.46 10.08 3.77
N THR A 117 19.16 9.44 2.63
CA THR A 117 17.80 9.34 2.09
C THR A 117 17.62 8.01 1.38
N VAL A 118 16.43 7.42 1.45
CA VAL A 118 16.08 6.22 0.66
C VAL A 118 14.71 6.45 0.01
N GLY A 119 14.66 6.47 -1.33
CA GLY A 119 13.39 6.69 -2.04
C GLY A 119 12.42 5.52 -1.90
N HIS A 120 12.92 4.29 -2.12
CA HIS A 120 12.14 3.06 -2.08
C HIS A 120 12.85 1.95 -1.32
N ILE A 121 12.14 1.26 -0.43
CA ILE A 121 12.63 0.11 0.34
C ILE A 121 11.71 -1.06 0.01
N ASN A 122 12.26 -2.09 -0.62
CA ASN A 122 11.52 -3.28 -1.03
C ASN A 122 12.02 -4.50 -0.26
N ILE A 123 11.15 -5.15 0.51
CA ILE A 123 11.44 -6.41 1.21
C ILE A 123 10.65 -7.53 0.51
N LYS A 124 11.37 -8.49 -0.06
CA LYS A 124 10.82 -9.58 -0.89
C LYS A 124 10.98 -10.94 -0.20
N LEU A 125 9.88 -11.44 0.33
CA LEU A 125 9.77 -12.66 1.14
C LEU A 125 9.26 -13.86 0.32
N ASP A 126 9.28 -13.77 -1.01
CA ASP A 126 8.72 -14.72 -1.99
C ASP A 126 9.68 -15.85 -2.42
N SER A 127 10.81 -16.03 -1.73
CA SER A 127 11.76 -17.10 -2.07
C SER A 127 11.20 -18.50 -1.71
N PRO A 128 11.08 -19.44 -2.66
CA PRO A 128 10.51 -20.78 -2.41
C PRO A 128 11.30 -21.59 -1.37
N THR A 129 12.63 -21.45 -1.37
CA THR A 129 13.54 -22.10 -0.41
C THR A 129 13.42 -21.54 0.99
N TYR A 130 12.91 -20.32 1.13
CA TYR A 130 12.88 -19.58 2.39
C TYR A 130 11.68 -19.95 3.26
N MET A 131 10.51 -20.17 2.66
CA MET A 131 9.25 -20.21 3.41
C MET A 131 9.11 -21.51 4.22
N TYR A 132 9.68 -22.62 3.76
CA TYR A 132 9.78 -23.86 4.54
C TYR A 132 10.67 -23.68 5.78
N SER A 133 11.82 -23.02 5.63
CA SER A 133 12.74 -22.73 6.73
C SER A 133 12.18 -21.71 7.74
N LEU A 134 11.33 -20.78 7.29
CA LEU A 134 10.81 -19.70 8.13
C LEU A 134 9.76 -20.19 9.12
N ALA A 135 8.86 -21.05 8.65
CA ALA A 135 7.78 -21.61 9.47
C ALA A 135 8.34 -22.39 10.68
N GLU A 136 9.54 -22.96 10.55
CA GLU A 136 10.24 -23.66 11.63
C GLU A 136 10.94 -22.70 12.60
N LYS A 137 11.44 -21.56 12.12
CA LYS A 137 12.17 -20.57 12.94
C LYS A 137 11.22 -19.54 13.56
N LYS A 138 10.75 -19.77 14.78
CA LYS A 138 9.85 -18.87 15.53
C LYS A 138 10.28 -17.39 15.61
N ASP A 139 11.55 -17.06 15.41
CA ASP A 139 12.10 -15.72 15.61
C ASP A 139 12.10 -14.80 14.38
N TRP A 140 11.65 -15.22 13.20
CA TRP A 140 11.69 -14.40 11.98
C TRP A 140 10.95 -13.05 12.08
N CYS A 141 9.96 -12.97 12.97
CA CYS A 141 9.13 -11.78 13.13
C CYS A 141 9.90 -10.57 13.69
N LYS A 142 10.85 -10.81 14.61
CA LYS A 142 11.61 -9.71 15.25
C LYS A 142 12.49 -8.97 14.22
N PRO A 143 13.26 -9.67 13.36
CA PRO A 143 13.91 -9.08 12.20
C PRO A 143 12.99 -8.26 11.30
N LEU A 144 11.85 -8.81 10.89
CA LEU A 144 10.93 -8.09 10.00
C LEU A 144 10.35 -6.85 10.68
N ALA A 145 9.94 -6.95 11.94
CA ALA A 145 9.46 -5.83 12.73
C ALA A 145 10.52 -4.72 12.87
N SER A 146 11.79 -5.09 13.06
CA SER A 146 12.92 -4.16 13.08
C SER A 146 13.11 -3.46 11.73
N LEU A 147 13.03 -4.20 10.62
CA LEU A 147 13.11 -3.63 9.26
C LEU A 147 11.92 -2.71 8.95
N ILE A 148 10.71 -3.04 9.38
CA ILE A 148 9.54 -2.17 9.24
C ILE A 148 9.75 -0.86 10.00
N ARG A 149 10.21 -0.94 11.25
CA ARG A 149 10.48 0.22 12.09
C ARG A 149 11.50 1.15 11.45
N VAL A 150 12.69 0.64 11.13
CA VAL A 150 13.78 1.47 10.56
C VAL A 150 13.40 2.08 9.22
N SER A 151 12.64 1.35 8.39
CA SER A 151 12.16 1.85 7.10
C SER A 151 11.16 3.00 7.28
N SER A 152 10.32 2.96 8.31
CA SER A 152 9.33 3.99 8.58
C SER A 152 9.90 5.31 9.10
N GLU A 153 11.10 5.27 9.66
CA GLU A 153 11.82 6.43 10.16
C GLU A 153 12.57 7.17 9.04
N LYS A 154 12.66 6.57 7.83
CA LYS A 154 13.23 7.20 6.64
C LYS A 154 12.26 8.23 6.07
N ASP A 155 12.78 9.44 5.89
CA ASP A 155 12.00 10.57 5.45
C ASP A 155 11.50 10.39 4.00
N MET A 156 10.18 10.52 3.81
CA MET A 156 9.49 10.46 2.52
C MET A 156 9.73 9.17 1.72
N ALA A 157 10.18 8.11 2.37
CA ALA A 157 10.42 6.83 1.73
C ALA A 157 9.10 6.12 1.34
N SER A 158 9.19 5.22 0.37
CA SER A 158 8.16 4.21 0.07
C SER A 158 8.63 2.85 0.55
N LEU A 159 7.81 2.14 1.32
CA LEU A 159 8.10 0.78 1.80
C LEU A 159 7.17 -0.21 1.11
N THR A 160 7.73 -1.23 0.50
CA THR A 160 6.98 -2.33 -0.10
C THR A 160 7.43 -3.65 0.53
N ILE A 161 6.48 -4.41 1.08
CA ILE A 161 6.73 -5.75 1.62
C ILE A 161 5.92 -6.73 0.79
N LYS A 162 6.61 -7.60 0.04
CA LYS A 162 6.00 -8.59 -0.84
C LYS A 162 6.37 -9.98 -0.37
N GLY A 163 5.47 -10.94 -0.51
CA GLY A 163 5.81 -12.35 -0.40
C GLY A 163 4.75 -13.16 0.31
N LEU A 164 4.60 -14.39 -0.17
CA LEU A 164 3.58 -15.31 0.30
C LEU A 164 4.18 -16.49 1.06
N PRO A 165 3.87 -16.63 2.37
CA PRO A 165 4.16 -17.86 3.09
C PRO A 165 3.60 -19.07 2.36
N HIS A 166 4.51 -19.93 1.91
CA HIS A 166 4.17 -21.27 1.43
C HIS A 166 3.85 -22.13 2.66
N GLY A 167 2.62 -22.65 2.71
CA GLY A 167 2.10 -23.47 3.80
C GLY A 167 0.88 -22.85 4.48
N GLU A 168 -0.18 -23.63 4.64
CA GLU A 168 -1.44 -23.26 5.31
C GLU A 168 -1.29 -23.03 6.83
N ARG A 169 -0.07 -23.13 7.38
CA ARG A 169 0.19 -23.21 8.82
C ARG A 169 0.53 -21.90 9.52
N LEU A 170 0.49 -20.75 8.84
CA LEU A 170 0.49 -19.50 9.60
C LEU A 170 -0.84 -19.42 10.34
N GLY A 171 -0.76 -19.56 11.66
CA GLY A 171 -1.90 -19.46 12.54
C GLY A 171 -2.72 -18.21 12.24
N CYS A 172 -4.03 -18.32 12.46
CA CYS A 172 -4.95 -17.20 12.31
C CYS A 172 -4.42 -15.98 13.07
N PHE A 173 -4.69 -14.78 12.55
CA PHE A 173 -4.46 -13.57 13.31
C PHE A 173 -5.24 -13.66 14.63
N THR A 174 -4.54 -13.89 15.72
CA THR A 174 -5.06 -13.73 17.08
C THR A 174 -4.52 -12.40 17.57
N PRO A 175 -5.29 -11.30 17.45
CA PRO A 175 -4.84 -10.04 17.99
C PRO A 175 -4.62 -10.26 19.48
N ILE A 176 -3.36 -10.17 19.93
CA ILE A 176 -3.05 -10.01 21.35
C ILE A 176 -3.41 -8.55 21.66
N LEU A 177 -4.71 -8.26 21.66
CA LEU A 177 -5.18 -7.01 22.24
C LEU A 177 -4.80 -7.08 23.71
N PRO A 178 -4.09 -6.09 24.26
CA PRO A 178 -4.05 -5.92 25.69
C PRO A 178 -5.47 -5.58 26.11
N ILE A 179 -6.27 -6.62 26.40
CA ILE A 179 -7.57 -6.47 27.03
C ILE A 179 -7.27 -5.66 28.30
N PRO A 180 -7.82 -4.44 28.44
CA PRO A 180 -7.73 -3.73 29.70
C PRO A 180 -8.28 -4.70 30.74
N GLN A 181 -7.45 -5.14 31.69
CA GLN A 181 -7.92 -5.89 32.84
C GLN A 181 -8.77 -4.92 33.65
N THR A 182 -10.02 -4.68 33.23
CA THR A 182 -11.04 -4.11 34.09
C THR A 182 -11.18 -5.06 35.25
N PRO A 183 -10.99 -4.60 36.50
CA PRO A 183 -11.25 -5.41 37.67
C PRO A 183 -12.66 -5.98 37.55
N ILE A 184 -12.76 -7.31 37.55
CA ILE A 184 -14.05 -8.00 37.56
C ILE A 184 -14.68 -7.69 38.93
N LEU A 185 -15.54 -6.68 38.97
CA LEU A 185 -16.48 -6.50 40.07
C LEU A 185 -17.47 -7.69 40.02
N PRO A 186 -17.76 -8.35 41.15
CA PRO A 186 -18.69 -9.46 41.19
C PRO A 186 -20.10 -8.96 40.89
N PHE A 187 -20.66 -9.36 39.76
CA PHE A 187 -22.06 -9.08 39.43
C PHE A 187 -23.00 -9.97 40.26
N PRO A 188 -24.09 -9.43 40.83
CA PRO A 188 -25.11 -10.21 41.52
C PRO A 188 -25.94 -11.03 40.53
N LYS A 189 -26.38 -12.21 40.99
CA LYS A 189 -27.22 -13.17 40.26
C LYS A 189 -28.70 -12.74 40.25
N THR A 190 -29.40 -13.21 39.19
CA THR A 190 -30.87 -13.43 38.99
C THR A 190 -31.63 -12.40 38.12
N PRO A 191 -32.79 -12.76 37.51
CA PRO A 191 -33.02 -13.87 36.56
C PRO A 191 -33.86 -13.51 35.29
N SER A 192 -33.70 -14.31 34.22
CA SER A 192 -34.62 -14.68 33.12
C SER A 192 -35.70 -13.71 32.54
N SER A 193 -35.57 -13.32 31.26
CA SER A 193 -36.44 -13.68 30.09
C SER A 193 -36.10 -12.79 28.84
N PRO A 194 -36.66 -12.97 27.62
CA PRO A 194 -35.88 -13.41 26.46
C PRO A 194 -35.68 -12.38 25.32
N VAL A 195 -34.52 -12.51 24.68
CA VAL A 195 -34.25 -12.45 23.22
C VAL A 195 -34.51 -11.15 22.43
N LYS A 196 -33.37 -10.46 22.24
CA LYS A 196 -32.76 -9.95 20.98
C LYS A 196 -33.52 -8.94 20.13
N ASN A 197 -33.02 -7.70 20.17
CA ASN A 197 -32.55 -7.00 18.98
C ASN A 197 -31.24 -6.26 19.31
N TYR A 198 -30.17 -6.67 18.64
CA TYR A 198 -28.81 -6.13 18.77
C TYR A 198 -28.67 -4.92 17.84
N VAL A 199 -29.01 -3.72 18.33
CA VAL A 199 -28.60 -2.45 17.72
C VAL A 199 -28.47 -1.40 18.83
N SER A 200 -27.30 -1.30 19.46
CA SER A 200 -26.74 -0.02 19.97
C SER A 200 -25.44 -0.28 20.74
N ILE A 201 -24.31 -0.39 20.03
CA ILE A 201 -23.01 -0.11 20.65
C ILE A 201 -22.23 0.76 19.67
N PHE A 202 -22.71 1.96 19.35
CA PHE A 202 -21.87 3.07 18.88
C PHE A 202 -22.62 4.40 18.99
N SER A 203 -22.40 5.11 20.10
CA SER A 203 -22.47 6.57 20.19
C SER A 203 -22.00 7.03 21.58
N PRO A 204 -21.33 8.18 21.75
CA PRO A 204 -20.26 8.74 20.93
C PRO A 204 -19.03 9.13 21.80
N LEU A 205 -17.84 8.61 21.47
CA LEU A 205 -16.56 9.22 21.87
C LEU A 205 -16.24 10.36 20.90
N ARG A 206 -17.07 11.40 20.94
CA ARG A 206 -16.89 12.67 20.24
C ARG A 206 -17.35 13.72 21.24
N ASP A 207 -16.39 14.36 21.90
CA ASP A 207 -16.48 15.69 22.55
C ASP A 207 -15.39 15.84 23.62
N ARG A 208 -14.11 15.78 23.25
CA ARG A 208 -13.00 16.30 24.11
C ARG A 208 -11.77 16.81 23.37
N PHE A 209 -11.87 17.08 22.07
CA PHE A 209 -10.77 17.71 21.34
C PHE A 209 -11.34 18.91 20.60
N PHE A 210 -11.38 20.07 21.24
CA PHE A 210 -11.12 21.43 20.71
C PHE A 210 -11.63 22.50 21.69
N GLY A 211 -10.73 23.42 22.09
CA GLY A 211 -10.97 24.60 22.96
C GLY A 211 -10.55 24.38 24.42
N HIS A 212 -9.67 25.13 25.08
CA HIS A 212 -9.44 26.58 25.04
C HIS A 212 -8.02 26.99 25.49
N LYS A 213 -7.56 28.10 24.88
CA LYS A 213 -6.86 29.28 25.44
C LYS A 213 -5.73 29.11 26.47
N THR A 214 -4.58 29.64 26.04
CA THR A 214 -3.49 30.26 26.81
C THR A 214 -3.95 31.13 27.99
N ARG A 215 -3.36 30.95 29.20
CA ARG A 215 -2.60 31.97 29.95
C ARG A 215 -2.04 31.45 31.30
N SER A 216 -0.79 31.84 31.57
CA SER A 216 -0.21 32.23 32.87
C SER A 216 0.21 31.16 33.90
N GLY A 217 1.53 30.98 34.03
CA GLY A 217 2.30 31.38 35.21
C GLY A 217 2.22 30.51 36.47
N GLY A 218 3.35 29.91 36.86
CA GLY A 218 3.53 29.32 38.18
C GLY A 218 4.91 28.68 38.36
N ILE A 219 5.80 29.42 39.01
CA ILE A 219 7.12 28.98 39.49
C ILE A 219 6.93 28.02 40.68
N GLY A 220 7.64 26.90 40.70
CA GLY A 220 7.67 25.99 41.85
C GLY A 220 8.75 24.91 41.74
N THR A 221 9.73 24.97 42.64
CA THR A 221 10.92 24.12 42.82
C THR A 221 10.60 22.67 43.25
N PRO A 222 11.54 21.70 43.09
CA PRO A 222 11.30 20.26 43.27
C PRO A 222 11.63 19.77 44.69
N PRO A 223 11.22 18.53 45.05
CA PRO A 223 12.21 17.69 45.71
C PRO A 223 12.16 16.18 45.37
N ASN A 224 13.39 15.66 45.32
CA ASN A 224 13.91 14.41 45.87
C ASN A 224 13.67 13.03 45.23
N ARG A 225 14.82 12.34 45.11
CA ARG A 225 15.06 10.94 44.74
C ARG A 225 14.50 9.97 45.76
N GLN A 226 13.94 8.86 45.27
CA GLN A 226 14.12 7.55 45.91
C GLN A 226 14.42 6.46 44.88
N VAL A 227 15.27 5.55 45.32
CA VAL A 227 15.93 4.46 44.60
C VAL A 227 15.14 3.17 44.78
N GLY A 228 15.01 2.40 43.69
CA GLY A 228 14.91 0.94 43.73
C GLY A 228 13.56 0.34 43.39
N THR A 229 13.41 -0.22 42.19
CA THR A 229 12.89 -1.59 41.94
C THR A 229 12.87 -1.91 40.43
N SER A 230 13.17 -3.17 40.13
CA SER A 230 13.28 -3.81 38.80
C SER A 230 12.23 -3.38 37.77
N GLU A 231 12.68 -2.78 36.67
CA GLU A 231 11.87 -2.50 35.47
C GLU A 231 11.55 -3.81 34.73
N ARG A 232 10.36 -4.34 34.96
CA ARG A 232 9.62 -5.07 33.92
C ARG A 232 9.30 -4.08 32.80
N GLU A 233 9.56 -4.47 31.55
CA GLU A 233 9.12 -3.81 30.31
C GLU A 233 7.69 -3.26 30.45
N ARG A 234 7.59 -1.97 30.79
CA ARG A 234 6.36 -1.19 30.66
C ARG A 234 6.46 -0.47 29.33
N LEU A 235 5.64 -0.88 28.38
CA LEU A 235 5.30 -0.08 27.20
C LEU A 235 4.98 1.35 27.65
N PRO A 236 5.69 2.38 27.18
CA PRO A 236 5.39 3.75 27.55
C PRO A 236 4.12 4.20 26.81
N ASN A 237 2.99 4.06 27.50
CA ASN A 237 1.77 4.82 27.26
C ASN A 237 1.93 6.21 27.87
N THR A 238 2.55 7.15 27.16
CA THR A 238 2.47 8.57 27.50
C THR A 238 2.76 9.42 26.27
N GLY A 239 1.73 10.14 25.81
CA GLY A 239 1.84 11.33 24.95
C GLY A 239 2.46 11.09 23.57
N VAL A 240 1.61 10.84 22.57
CA VAL A 240 2.01 10.79 21.16
C VAL A 240 2.59 12.15 20.74
N TYR A 241 3.91 12.27 20.79
CA TYR A 241 4.66 13.28 20.06
C TYR A 241 4.49 13.00 18.55
N PHE A 242 3.50 13.64 17.91
CA PHE A 242 3.43 13.79 16.46
C PHE A 242 4.45 14.85 16.01
N GLY A 243 5.74 14.59 16.26
CA GLY A 243 6.78 15.62 16.22
C GLY A 243 8.02 15.30 15.41
N THR A 244 8.10 14.20 14.68
CA THR A 244 9.14 14.06 13.66
C THR A 244 8.58 14.54 12.34
N THR A 245 9.28 15.45 11.67
CA THR A 245 9.01 15.88 10.29
C THR A 245 9.27 14.77 9.26
N ARG A 246 9.60 13.57 9.74
CA ARG A 246 10.03 12.41 8.96
C ARG A 246 8.99 11.32 9.09
N GLY A 247 8.64 10.73 7.96
CA GLY A 247 7.77 9.57 7.93
C GLY A 247 7.63 8.99 6.54
N LEU A 248 7.09 7.77 6.52
CA LEU A 248 6.81 7.02 5.31
C LEU A 248 5.69 7.69 4.50
N LYS A 249 5.92 7.94 3.21
CA LYS A 249 4.91 8.50 2.30
C LYS A 249 3.99 7.43 1.72
N SER A 250 4.54 6.26 1.41
CA SER A 250 3.81 5.14 0.79
C SER A 250 4.14 3.82 1.47
N PHE A 251 3.12 3.02 1.78
CA PHE A 251 3.28 1.67 2.32
C PHE A 251 2.48 0.67 1.49
N GLU A 252 3.18 -0.27 0.85
CA GLU A 252 2.59 -1.35 0.07
C GLU A 252 2.82 -2.69 0.77
N ILE A 253 1.76 -3.26 1.33
CA ILE A 253 1.76 -4.55 2.03
C ILE A 253 1.14 -5.61 1.14
N HIS A 254 1.99 -6.45 0.56
CA HIS A 254 1.65 -7.56 -0.33
C HIS A 254 1.97 -8.91 0.35
N SER A 255 1.55 -9.06 1.60
CA SER A 255 1.88 -10.20 2.46
C SER A 255 1.01 -10.23 3.73
N PRO A 256 0.69 -11.41 4.30
CA PRO A 256 0.12 -11.52 5.65
C PRO A 256 1.10 -11.15 6.77
N LEU A 257 2.41 -11.23 6.51
CA LEU A 257 3.43 -11.23 7.57
C LEU A 257 3.51 -9.94 8.40
N PRO A 258 3.30 -8.74 7.83
CA PRO A 258 3.21 -7.51 8.63
C PRO A 258 2.06 -7.49 9.64
N PHE A 259 1.02 -8.31 9.44
CA PHE A 259 -0.09 -8.45 10.39
C PHE A 259 0.14 -9.56 11.42
N HIS A 260 1.23 -10.31 11.35
CA HIS A 260 1.53 -11.32 12.37
C HIS A 260 1.77 -10.66 13.74
N GLY A 261 1.34 -11.29 14.84
CA GLY A 261 1.24 -10.66 16.17
C GLY A 261 2.50 -9.95 16.69
N VAL A 262 3.70 -10.43 16.36
CA VAL A 262 4.97 -9.78 16.75
C VAL A 262 5.32 -8.59 15.85
N CYS A 263 4.95 -8.64 14.57
CA CYS A 263 5.17 -7.55 13.60
C CYS A 263 4.10 -6.46 13.72
N PHE A 264 2.87 -6.86 14.04
CA PHE A 264 1.68 -6.02 14.00
C PHE A 264 1.82 -4.72 14.80
N PRO A 265 2.39 -4.67 16.02
CA PRO A 265 2.58 -3.40 16.73
C PRO A 265 3.46 -2.40 15.96
N GLN A 266 4.53 -2.87 15.31
CA GLN A 266 5.37 -2.00 14.50
C GLN A 266 4.64 -1.59 13.23
N THR A 267 4.02 -2.54 12.52
CA THR A 267 3.20 -2.25 11.33
C THR A 267 2.10 -1.23 11.65
N LEU A 268 1.38 -1.39 12.75
CA LEU A 268 0.32 -0.49 13.20
C LEU A 268 0.87 0.91 13.52
N ARG A 269 2.05 1.00 14.14
CA ARG A 269 2.73 2.28 14.38
C ARG A 269 3.06 3.00 13.07
N VAL A 270 3.54 2.26 12.06
CA VAL A 270 3.82 2.82 10.72
C VAL A 270 2.53 3.27 10.04
N LEU A 271 1.51 2.41 10.07
CA LEU A 271 0.21 2.70 9.46
C LEU A 271 -0.41 3.94 10.10
N ASN A 272 -0.34 4.10 11.42
CA ASN A 272 -0.84 5.29 12.11
C ASN A 272 0.12 6.48 12.10
N GLY A 273 1.14 6.44 11.24
CA GLY A 273 2.06 7.55 11.01
C GLY A 273 1.35 8.73 10.35
N GLY A 274 1.72 9.96 10.74
CA GLY A 274 1.05 11.18 10.26
C GLY A 274 1.28 11.53 8.78
N TYR A 275 2.24 10.91 8.10
CA TYR A 275 2.68 11.29 6.74
C TYR A 275 2.25 10.33 5.63
N LEU A 276 1.57 9.23 5.97
CA LEU A 276 1.23 8.21 4.99
C LEU A 276 0.14 8.71 4.03
N THR A 277 0.50 8.95 2.77
CA THR A 277 -0.44 9.41 1.72
C THR A 277 -0.94 8.26 0.85
N LYS A 278 -0.19 7.16 0.76
CA LYS A 278 -0.55 5.99 -0.03
C LYS A 278 -0.46 4.71 0.80
N LEU A 279 -1.55 3.94 0.81
CA LEU A 279 -1.59 2.59 1.38
C LEU A 279 -2.09 1.60 0.33
N SER A 280 -1.34 0.51 0.15
CA SER A 280 -1.73 -0.62 -0.68
C SER A 280 -1.77 -1.91 0.16
N LEU A 281 -2.89 -2.59 0.16
CA LEU A 281 -3.14 -3.85 0.89
C LEU A 281 -3.47 -4.93 -0.13
N TRP A 282 -2.51 -5.81 -0.39
CA TRP A 282 -2.63 -6.87 -1.36
C TRP A 282 -2.37 -8.23 -0.74
N ASN A 283 -3.20 -9.21 -1.06
CA ASN A 283 -2.93 -10.62 -0.72
C ASN A 283 -2.51 -10.79 0.75
N THR A 284 -3.19 -10.06 1.63
CA THR A 284 -2.87 -10.06 3.07
C THR A 284 -3.31 -11.35 3.73
N ARG A 285 -4.15 -12.14 3.04
CA ARG A 285 -4.76 -13.40 3.52
C ARG A 285 -5.44 -13.30 4.89
N LEU A 286 -5.73 -12.09 5.33
CA LEU A 286 -6.52 -11.83 6.52
C LEU A 286 -7.97 -12.26 6.25
N ARG A 287 -8.58 -12.89 7.25
CA ARG A 287 -10.00 -13.24 7.21
C ARG A 287 -10.83 -11.98 7.33
N THR A 288 -12.09 -12.07 6.91
CA THR A 288 -13.05 -10.97 7.07
C THR A 288 -13.18 -10.53 8.54
N SER A 289 -13.16 -11.49 9.48
CA SER A 289 -13.15 -11.20 10.92
C SER A 289 -11.91 -10.46 11.39
N ASP A 290 -10.76 -10.67 10.75
CA ASP A 290 -9.52 -10.00 11.16
C ASP A 290 -9.59 -8.51 10.79
N TRP A 291 -10.19 -8.20 9.64
CA TRP A 291 -10.36 -6.82 9.18
C TRP A 291 -11.28 -5.99 10.06
N SER A 292 -12.33 -6.59 10.66
CA SER A 292 -13.18 -5.88 11.62
C SER A 292 -12.43 -5.49 12.90
N HIS A 293 -11.31 -6.16 13.21
CA HIS A 293 -10.41 -5.79 14.30
C HIS A 293 -9.28 -4.85 13.86
N VAL A 294 -8.75 -5.02 12.65
CA VAL A 294 -7.61 -4.24 12.15
C VAL A 294 -8.03 -2.84 11.70
N LEU A 295 -9.07 -2.72 10.87
CA LEU A 295 -9.46 -1.44 10.26
C LEU A 295 -9.82 -0.35 11.27
N PRO A 296 -10.49 -0.61 12.41
CA PRO A 296 -10.76 0.42 13.41
C PRO A 296 -9.50 0.99 14.07
N LEU A 297 -8.40 0.24 14.08
CA LEU A 297 -7.13 0.68 14.67
C LEU A 297 -6.33 1.59 13.73
N LEU A 298 -6.72 1.69 12.46
CA LEU A 298 -6.02 2.45 11.43
C LEU A 298 -6.53 3.91 11.37
N SER A 299 -5.57 4.84 11.39
CA SER A 299 -5.79 6.28 11.31
C SER A 299 -4.65 6.96 10.55
N MET A 300 -4.92 7.38 9.32
CA MET A 300 -3.95 8.04 8.43
C MET A 300 -4.51 9.37 7.92
N PRO A 301 -4.34 10.49 8.65
CA PRO A 301 -5.04 11.74 8.33
C PRO A 301 -4.72 12.31 6.94
N LEU A 302 -3.58 11.97 6.35
CA LEU A 302 -3.14 12.43 5.03
C LEU A 302 -3.35 11.40 3.90
N LEU A 303 -4.05 10.29 4.17
CA LEU A 303 -4.27 9.24 3.18
C LEU A 303 -5.09 9.76 1.98
N SER A 304 -4.46 9.79 0.81
CA SER A 304 -5.05 10.22 -0.46
C SER A 304 -5.24 9.07 -1.45
N GLU A 305 -4.42 8.03 -1.37
CA GLU A 305 -4.47 6.86 -2.23
C GLU A 305 -4.64 5.60 -1.40
N PHE A 306 -5.70 4.84 -1.66
CA PHE A 306 -5.98 3.60 -0.97
C PHE A 306 -6.26 2.48 -1.97
N ASN A 307 -5.46 1.42 -1.91
CA ASN A 307 -5.57 0.26 -2.78
C ASN A 307 -5.79 -1.01 -1.95
N VAL A 308 -6.80 -1.78 -2.32
CA VAL A 308 -7.12 -3.09 -1.74
C VAL A 308 -7.30 -4.10 -2.87
N GLY A 309 -6.33 -4.99 -3.02
CA GLY A 309 -6.37 -6.10 -3.95
C GLY A 309 -6.32 -7.45 -3.26
N ASP A 310 -6.97 -8.46 -3.84
CA ASP A 310 -6.92 -9.85 -3.38
C ASP A 310 -7.10 -9.99 -1.85
N SER A 311 -8.03 -9.22 -1.30
CA SER A 311 -8.30 -9.12 0.12
C SER A 311 -9.79 -9.31 0.39
N VAL A 312 -10.11 -10.02 1.46
CA VAL A 312 -11.46 -10.49 1.78
C VAL A 312 -12.08 -9.55 2.82
N ILE A 313 -12.26 -8.26 2.46
CA ILE A 313 -12.80 -7.21 3.34
C ILE A 313 -14.29 -7.03 3.11
N ALA A 314 -15.11 -7.18 4.15
CA ALA A 314 -16.53 -6.86 4.06
C ALA A 314 -16.75 -5.35 3.91
N PHE A 315 -17.71 -4.97 3.07
CA PHE A 315 -17.98 -3.55 2.83
C PHE A 315 -18.47 -2.85 4.10
N CYS A 316 -19.14 -3.56 5.01
CA CYS A 316 -19.55 -3.03 6.32
C CYS A 316 -18.36 -2.64 7.22
N ASP A 317 -17.19 -3.27 7.06
CA ASP A 317 -15.97 -2.93 7.79
C ASP A 317 -15.15 -1.87 7.03
N LEU A 318 -15.12 -1.97 5.69
CA LEU A 318 -14.41 -1.04 4.83
C LEU A 318 -15.03 0.37 4.83
N SER A 319 -16.36 0.47 4.80
CA SER A 319 -17.07 1.75 4.71
C SER A 319 -16.76 2.69 5.88
N PRO A 320 -16.83 2.26 7.16
CA PRO A 320 -16.40 3.07 8.30
C PRO A 320 -14.94 3.51 8.23
N PHE A 321 -14.05 2.68 7.67
CA PHE A 321 -12.65 3.08 7.45
C PHE A 321 -12.57 4.21 6.42
N LEU A 322 -13.21 4.06 5.26
CA LEU A 322 -13.20 5.07 4.20
C LEU A 322 -13.83 6.40 4.65
N LEU A 323 -14.88 6.36 5.48
CA LEU A 323 -15.51 7.56 6.05
C LEU A 323 -14.60 8.36 6.99
N ARG A 324 -13.62 7.72 7.64
CA ARG A 324 -12.64 8.44 8.45
C ARG A 324 -11.55 9.12 7.61
N HIS A 325 -11.43 8.75 6.33
CA HIS A 325 -10.38 9.18 5.41
C HIS A 325 -10.97 9.93 4.22
N LEU A 326 -11.64 11.05 4.48
CA LEU A 326 -12.34 11.83 3.46
C LEU A 326 -11.41 12.42 2.38
N GLY A 327 -10.11 12.52 2.66
CA GLY A 327 -9.09 13.01 1.73
C GLY A 327 -8.70 12.04 0.62
N ILE A 328 -9.24 10.82 0.59
CA ILE A 328 -8.97 9.85 -0.47
C ILE A 328 -9.46 10.39 -1.82
N THR A 329 -8.52 10.56 -2.74
CA THR A 329 -8.74 10.94 -4.14
C THR A 329 -8.64 9.76 -5.08
N HIS A 330 -7.90 8.70 -4.71
CA HIS A 330 -7.74 7.49 -5.50
C HIS A 330 -8.13 6.26 -4.67
N LEU A 331 -9.16 5.55 -5.12
CA LEU A 331 -9.61 4.30 -4.52
C LEU A 331 -9.49 3.17 -5.53
N ASP A 332 -8.66 2.18 -5.23
CA ASP A 332 -8.50 0.99 -6.04
C ASP A 332 -8.98 -0.25 -5.26
N LEU A 333 -10.06 -0.85 -5.73
CA LEU A 333 -10.64 -2.10 -5.22
C LEU A 333 -10.52 -3.22 -6.26
N SER A 334 -9.59 -3.07 -7.20
CA SER A 334 -9.32 -4.08 -8.23
C SER A 334 -8.91 -5.38 -7.57
N PHE A 335 -9.26 -6.53 -8.16
CA PHE A 335 -8.91 -7.85 -7.63
C PHE A 335 -9.49 -8.20 -6.25
N SER A 336 -10.32 -7.34 -5.64
CA SER A 336 -11.09 -7.69 -4.44
C SER A 336 -12.50 -8.12 -4.85
N SER A 337 -13.15 -8.97 -4.07
CA SER A 337 -14.56 -9.34 -4.26
C SER A 337 -15.40 -8.72 -3.15
N PRO A 338 -16.51 -8.03 -3.45
CA PRO A 338 -17.32 -7.45 -2.40
C PRO A 338 -17.97 -8.54 -1.56
N ILE A 339 -17.97 -8.31 -0.25
CA ILE A 339 -18.65 -9.15 0.72
C ILE A 339 -19.68 -8.28 1.42
N GLY A 340 -20.94 -8.70 1.34
CA GLY A 340 -22.08 -7.93 1.81
C GLY A 340 -22.58 -6.90 0.80
N LEU A 341 -23.60 -6.16 1.21
CA LEU A 341 -24.25 -5.13 0.40
C LEU A 341 -23.41 -3.84 0.36
N ILE A 342 -23.28 -3.26 -0.83
CA ILE A 342 -22.51 -2.03 -1.05
C ILE A 342 -23.46 -0.84 -1.07
N MET A 343 -23.57 -0.15 0.07
CA MET A 343 -24.36 1.06 0.22
C MET A 343 -23.49 2.17 0.82
N PRO A 344 -22.80 2.97 -0.01
CA PRO A 344 -22.10 4.15 0.47
C PRO A 344 -23.10 5.13 1.13
N PRO A 345 -22.83 5.61 2.34
CA PRO A 345 -23.70 6.59 3.00
C PRO A 345 -23.53 7.99 2.38
N ALA A 346 -24.38 8.94 2.79
CA ALA A 346 -24.27 10.32 2.35
C ALA A 346 -22.90 10.93 2.73
N GLY A 347 -22.30 11.69 1.81
CA GLY A 347 -20.99 12.32 2.02
C GLY A 347 -19.80 11.35 1.94
N PHE A 348 -19.98 10.14 1.40
CA PHE A 348 -18.92 9.17 1.22
C PHE A 348 -17.88 9.64 0.18
N LEU A 349 -16.62 9.77 0.62
CA LEU A 349 -15.44 10.17 -0.18
C LEU A 349 -15.69 11.36 -1.13
N PRO A 350 -15.94 12.57 -0.59
CA PRO A 350 -16.33 13.73 -1.41
C PRO A 350 -15.24 14.19 -2.38
N HIS A 351 -13.98 13.85 -2.11
CA HIS A 351 -12.82 14.22 -2.93
C HIS A 351 -12.40 13.13 -3.92
N LEU A 352 -13.14 12.03 -4.05
CA LEU A 352 -12.78 10.93 -4.94
C LEU A 352 -12.71 11.38 -6.41
N GLU A 353 -11.53 11.20 -7.02
CA GLU A 353 -11.24 11.57 -8.41
C GLU A 353 -11.08 10.34 -9.30
N VAL A 354 -10.50 9.27 -8.75
CA VAL A 354 -10.19 8.02 -9.47
C VAL A 354 -10.74 6.85 -8.67
N ILE A 355 -11.54 6.03 -9.33
CA ILE A 355 -12.00 4.76 -8.80
C ILE A 355 -11.65 3.62 -9.75
N SER A 356 -11.05 2.56 -9.21
CA SER A 356 -10.84 1.30 -9.91
C SER A 356 -11.46 0.17 -9.11
N GLY A 357 -12.02 -0.83 -9.77
CA GLY A 357 -12.60 -1.95 -9.06
C GLY A 357 -13.24 -2.97 -9.96
N ASN A 358 -13.62 -4.09 -9.34
CA ASN A 358 -14.42 -5.08 -10.04
C ASN A 358 -15.83 -4.54 -10.36
N PRO A 359 -16.55 -5.15 -11.33
CA PRO A 359 -17.88 -4.69 -11.70
C PRO A 359 -18.88 -4.66 -10.54
N ASP A 360 -18.81 -5.58 -9.59
CA ASP A 360 -19.74 -5.62 -8.45
C ASP A 360 -19.51 -4.44 -7.48
N TYR A 361 -18.26 -4.10 -7.19
CA TYR A 361 -17.89 -2.92 -6.38
C TYR A 361 -18.33 -1.63 -7.06
N LEU A 362 -18.00 -1.49 -8.34
CA LEU A 362 -18.34 -0.30 -9.10
C LEU A 362 -19.85 -0.15 -9.28
N LEU A 363 -20.58 -1.25 -9.49
CA LEU A 363 -22.03 -1.22 -9.53
C LEU A 363 -22.59 -0.66 -8.23
N GLY A 364 -22.19 -1.19 -7.06
CA GLY A 364 -22.71 -0.70 -5.78
C GLY A 364 -22.34 0.77 -5.49
N LEU A 365 -21.10 1.15 -5.77
CA LEU A 365 -20.63 2.51 -5.52
C LEU A 365 -21.23 3.54 -6.49
N LEU A 366 -21.42 3.18 -7.77
CA LEU A 366 -21.94 4.08 -8.80
C LEU A 366 -23.47 4.07 -8.92
N SER A 367 -24.16 3.00 -8.52
CA SER A 367 -25.64 2.95 -8.48
C SER A 367 -26.23 3.81 -7.37
N SER A 368 -25.39 4.19 -6.42
CA SER A 368 -25.78 5.10 -5.35
C SER A 368 -25.96 6.52 -5.91
N GLN A 369 -26.63 7.37 -5.13
CA GLN A 369 -27.11 8.69 -5.55
C GLN A 369 -26.14 9.42 -6.50
N SER A 370 -26.63 9.92 -7.64
CA SER A 370 -25.82 10.51 -8.73
C SER A 370 -24.93 11.70 -8.34
N HIS A 371 -25.14 12.26 -7.15
CA HIS A 371 -24.33 13.34 -6.58
C HIS A 371 -23.13 12.84 -5.75
N LEU A 372 -23.00 11.53 -5.51
CA LEU A 372 -21.82 10.95 -4.87
C LEU A 372 -20.61 11.04 -5.81
N PHE A 373 -19.45 11.38 -5.25
CA PHE A 373 -18.19 11.59 -5.96
C PHE A 373 -18.27 12.74 -7.00
N PRO A 374 -18.46 13.99 -6.55
CA PRO A 374 -18.59 15.15 -7.45
C PRO A 374 -17.34 15.42 -8.30
N ASN A 375 -16.17 14.96 -7.85
CA ASN A 375 -14.88 15.18 -8.51
C ASN A 375 -14.41 13.99 -9.36
N LEU A 376 -15.26 12.98 -9.54
CA LEU A 376 -14.90 11.75 -10.24
C LEU A 376 -14.56 12.05 -11.71
N ARG A 377 -13.32 11.76 -12.10
CA ARG A 377 -12.80 11.97 -13.45
C ARG A 377 -12.25 10.70 -14.11
N SER A 378 -12.07 9.62 -13.35
CA SER A 378 -11.58 8.35 -13.90
C SER A 378 -12.26 7.16 -13.24
N VAL A 379 -12.74 6.22 -14.07
CA VAL A 379 -13.36 4.97 -13.66
C VAL A 379 -12.70 3.84 -14.42
N ALA A 380 -12.11 2.88 -13.70
CA ALA A 380 -11.46 1.71 -14.28
C ALA A 380 -12.16 0.42 -13.83
N LEU A 381 -12.76 -0.28 -14.78
CA LEU A 381 -13.40 -1.58 -14.58
C LEU A 381 -12.34 -2.66 -14.79
N THR A 382 -11.83 -3.19 -13.69
CA THR A 382 -10.85 -4.28 -13.70
C THR A 382 -11.55 -5.60 -13.42
N ARG A 383 -11.03 -6.69 -13.97
CA ARG A 383 -11.65 -8.00 -13.75
C ARG A 383 -10.96 -8.77 -12.64
N HIS A 384 -11.75 -9.46 -11.84
CA HIS A 384 -11.21 -10.46 -10.92
C HIS A 384 -10.73 -11.70 -11.71
N PRO A 385 -9.46 -12.14 -11.57
CA PRO A 385 -8.87 -13.21 -12.38
C PRO A 385 -9.57 -14.55 -12.20
N LEU A 386 -10.13 -14.80 -11.01
CA LEU A 386 -10.87 -16.03 -10.70
C LEU A 386 -12.30 -16.09 -11.25
N ARG A 387 -12.91 -14.97 -11.69
CA ARG A 387 -14.26 -15.00 -12.26
C ARG A 387 -14.16 -15.11 -13.77
N THR A 388 -14.68 -16.19 -14.35
CA THR A 388 -14.54 -16.52 -15.78
C THR A 388 -15.55 -15.81 -16.68
N THR A 389 -16.64 -15.26 -16.13
CA THR A 389 -17.67 -14.56 -16.89
C THR A 389 -17.93 -13.17 -16.33
N VAL A 390 -17.89 -12.15 -17.21
CA VAL A 390 -18.44 -10.83 -16.90
C VAL A 390 -19.95 -10.96 -16.99
N GLN A 391 -20.67 -10.61 -15.93
CA GLN A 391 -22.12 -10.46 -16.05
C GLN A 391 -22.39 -9.21 -16.86
N HIS A 392 -22.63 -9.38 -18.14
CA HIS A 392 -22.87 -8.30 -19.10
C HIS A 392 -23.90 -7.25 -18.63
N GLY A 393 -24.96 -7.69 -17.93
CA GLY A 393 -25.94 -6.75 -17.35
C GLY A 393 -25.39 -5.83 -16.24
N VAL A 394 -24.34 -6.24 -15.51
CA VAL A 394 -23.66 -5.39 -14.53
C VAL A 394 -22.92 -4.25 -15.22
N LEU A 395 -22.26 -4.55 -16.35
CA LEU A 395 -21.57 -3.55 -17.16
C LEU A 395 -22.57 -2.52 -17.72
N ASP A 396 -23.68 -2.97 -18.29
CA ASP A 396 -24.74 -2.09 -18.81
C ASP A 396 -25.25 -1.13 -17.71
N ASN A 397 -25.49 -1.64 -16.50
CA ASN A 397 -25.92 -0.81 -15.37
C ASN A 397 -24.85 0.19 -14.94
N ILE A 398 -23.57 -0.18 -14.92
CA ILE A 398 -22.47 0.76 -14.64
C ILE A 398 -22.45 1.88 -15.69
N LEU A 399 -22.57 1.55 -16.97
CA LEU A 399 -22.59 2.53 -18.05
C LEU A 399 -23.80 3.48 -17.93
N ARG A 400 -24.99 2.96 -17.58
CA ARG A 400 -26.17 3.81 -17.28
C ARG A 400 -25.92 4.76 -16.10
N ASN A 401 -25.37 4.25 -15.00
CA ASN A 401 -25.05 5.07 -13.83
C ASN A 401 -24.02 6.17 -14.16
N LEU A 402 -23.10 5.92 -15.10
CA LEU A 402 -22.18 6.95 -15.60
C LEU A 402 -22.85 7.96 -16.53
N ALA A 403 -23.77 7.50 -17.39
CA ALA A 403 -24.58 8.37 -18.26
C ALA A 403 -25.40 9.39 -17.46
N ASP A 404 -25.92 9.00 -16.29
CA ASP A 404 -26.70 9.87 -15.41
C ASP A 404 -25.88 10.99 -14.74
N ARG A 405 -24.54 10.94 -14.84
CA ARG A 405 -23.66 11.95 -14.26
C ARG A 405 -23.54 13.16 -15.19
N LYS A 406 -24.21 14.24 -14.80
CA LYS A 406 -24.30 15.49 -15.58
C LYS A 406 -23.04 16.38 -15.53
N ARG A 407 -21.97 15.99 -14.83
CA ARG A 407 -20.80 16.85 -14.60
C ARG A 407 -19.48 16.11 -14.77
N GLY A 408 -18.52 16.80 -15.38
CA GLY A 408 -17.14 16.33 -15.50
C GLY A 408 -16.87 15.57 -16.79
N THR A 409 -15.58 15.52 -17.14
CA THR A 409 -15.05 14.62 -18.16
C THR A 409 -14.53 13.37 -17.45
N ILE A 410 -15.01 12.21 -17.87
CA ILE A 410 -14.64 10.90 -17.33
C ILE A 410 -13.72 10.20 -18.33
N ARG A 411 -12.61 9.69 -17.83
CA ARG A 411 -11.83 8.62 -18.45
C ARG A 411 -12.41 7.28 -18.01
N LEU A 412 -12.86 6.48 -18.96
CA LEU A 412 -13.40 5.14 -18.72
C LEU A 412 -12.41 4.11 -19.22
N SER A 413 -11.94 3.23 -18.35
CA SER A 413 -11.07 2.10 -18.69
C SER A 413 -11.82 0.80 -18.45
N ILE A 414 -11.86 -0.10 -19.44
CA ILE A 414 -12.58 -1.37 -19.35
C ILE A 414 -11.66 -2.51 -19.70
N GLU A 415 -11.49 -3.43 -18.76
CA GLU A 415 -10.68 -4.63 -18.91
C GLU A 415 -11.52 -5.86 -19.27
N PHE A 416 -11.19 -6.47 -20.41
CA PHE A 416 -11.75 -7.74 -20.87
C PHE A 416 -10.70 -8.85 -20.81
N SER A 417 -10.98 -9.92 -20.06
CA SER A 417 -10.08 -11.07 -19.93
C SER A 417 -10.65 -12.41 -20.44
N ASN A 418 -11.89 -12.43 -20.94
CA ASN A 418 -12.48 -13.60 -21.61
C ASN A 418 -13.29 -13.14 -22.84
N SER A 419 -13.15 -13.85 -23.95
CA SER A 419 -13.92 -13.64 -25.18
C SER A 419 -15.36 -14.15 -25.10
N THR A 420 -15.67 -15.10 -24.22
CA THR A 420 -17.00 -15.72 -24.13
C THR A 420 -18.10 -14.67 -23.92
N GLY A 421 -19.10 -14.64 -24.79
CA GLY A 421 -20.25 -13.73 -24.72
C GLY A 421 -19.97 -12.29 -25.15
N LEU A 422 -18.73 -11.88 -25.39
CA LEU A 422 -18.42 -10.49 -25.76
C LEU A 422 -18.99 -10.07 -27.10
N THR A 423 -18.94 -10.93 -28.12
CA THR A 423 -19.50 -10.63 -29.45
C THR A 423 -21.00 -10.34 -29.37
N GLU A 424 -21.74 -11.20 -28.65
CA GLU A 424 -23.17 -11.06 -28.41
C GLU A 424 -23.46 -9.79 -27.58
N TRP A 425 -22.66 -9.54 -26.54
CA TRP A 425 -22.80 -8.34 -25.72
C TRP A 425 -22.58 -7.06 -26.50
N PHE A 426 -21.49 -6.93 -27.28
CA PHE A 426 -21.24 -5.75 -28.11
C PHE A 426 -22.40 -5.51 -29.09
N SER A 427 -22.91 -6.58 -29.69
CA SER A 427 -24.03 -6.51 -30.64
C SER A 427 -25.33 -6.04 -29.98
N LYS A 428 -25.59 -6.51 -28.75
CA LYS A 428 -26.75 -6.09 -27.95
C LYS A 428 -26.60 -4.65 -27.42
N ALA A 429 -25.44 -4.30 -26.89
CA ALA A 429 -25.15 -2.97 -26.35
C ALA A 429 -25.29 -1.87 -27.42
N LYS A 430 -25.07 -2.22 -28.70
CA LYS A 430 -25.35 -1.35 -29.83
C LYS A 430 -26.85 -1.03 -29.98
N SER A 431 -27.74 -2.01 -29.79
CA SER A 431 -29.19 -1.81 -29.98
C SER A 431 -29.85 -1.01 -28.87
N GLU A 432 -29.24 -0.94 -27.68
CA GLU A 432 -29.77 -0.23 -26.51
C GLU A 432 -28.70 0.70 -25.89
N PRO A 433 -28.29 1.75 -26.61
CA PRO A 433 -27.16 2.54 -26.16
C PRO A 433 -27.50 3.46 -25.00
N CYS A 434 -26.52 3.59 -24.10
CA CYS A 434 -26.54 4.58 -23.03
C CYS A 434 -25.72 5.79 -23.47
N SER A 435 -26.27 7.00 -23.32
CA SER A 435 -25.57 8.24 -23.69
C SER A 435 -24.42 8.51 -22.71
N LEU A 436 -23.18 8.18 -23.10
CA LEU A 436 -21.99 8.41 -22.27
C LEU A 436 -21.36 9.78 -22.56
N ASP A 437 -22.15 10.85 -22.48
CA ASP A 437 -21.73 12.21 -22.87
C ASP A 437 -20.54 12.73 -22.04
N CYS A 438 -20.45 12.25 -20.79
CA CYS A 438 -19.38 12.54 -19.85
C CYS A 438 -18.06 11.83 -20.20
N VAL A 439 -18.09 10.73 -20.96
CA VAL A 439 -16.89 9.95 -21.29
C VAL A 439 -16.17 10.55 -22.48
N LYS A 440 -14.96 11.10 -22.27
CA LYS A 440 -14.11 11.65 -23.35
C LYS A 440 -12.93 10.75 -23.71
N THR A 441 -12.45 9.96 -22.77
CA THR A 441 -11.37 9.00 -23.01
C THR A 441 -11.90 7.61 -22.73
N LEU A 442 -11.86 6.74 -23.73
CA LEU A 442 -12.22 5.34 -23.60
C LEU A 442 -10.96 4.49 -23.78
N GLU A 443 -10.57 3.76 -22.74
CA GLU A 443 -9.46 2.82 -22.78
C GLU A 443 -10.01 1.40 -22.72
N ILE A 444 -9.60 0.56 -23.67
CA ILE A 444 -10.00 -0.83 -23.74
C ILE A 444 -8.78 -1.70 -23.54
N ILE A 445 -8.80 -2.45 -22.45
CA ILE A 445 -7.72 -3.35 -22.06
C ILE A 445 -8.17 -4.78 -22.36
N ARG A 446 -7.31 -5.55 -23.03
CA ARG A 446 -7.59 -6.95 -23.39
C ARG A 446 -6.49 -7.87 -22.87
N PHE A 447 -6.86 -8.84 -22.04
CA PHE A 447 -5.96 -9.87 -21.54
C PHE A 447 -6.31 -11.27 -22.06
N GLY A 448 -5.32 -12.01 -22.53
CA GLY A 448 -5.40 -13.48 -22.63
C GLY A 448 -6.21 -14.08 -23.79
N PHE A 449 -6.80 -13.30 -24.70
CA PHE A 449 -7.51 -13.85 -25.87
C PHE A 449 -7.29 -13.04 -27.15
N ARG A 450 -7.58 -13.66 -28.31
CA ARG A 450 -7.59 -13.00 -29.62
C ARG A 450 -9.03 -12.61 -29.98
N MET A 451 -9.22 -11.42 -30.53
CA MET A 451 -10.52 -11.03 -31.09
C MET A 451 -10.68 -11.68 -32.47
N SER A 452 -11.81 -12.36 -32.69
CA SER A 452 -12.21 -12.78 -34.04
C SER A 452 -12.56 -11.57 -34.90
N SER A 453 -12.63 -11.73 -36.23
CA SER A 453 -13.06 -10.62 -37.11
C SER A 453 -14.45 -10.13 -36.72
N GLU A 454 -15.39 -11.05 -36.51
CA GLU A 454 -16.75 -10.76 -36.07
C GLU A 454 -16.78 -9.99 -34.75
N MET A 455 -15.99 -10.42 -33.75
CA MET A 455 -15.89 -9.70 -32.47
C MET A 455 -15.33 -8.29 -32.65
N CYS A 456 -14.33 -8.11 -33.53
CA CYS A 456 -13.85 -6.78 -33.88
C CYS A 456 -14.98 -5.94 -34.49
N ASP A 457 -15.69 -6.46 -35.49
CA ASP A 457 -16.79 -5.74 -36.14
C ASP A 457 -17.87 -5.31 -35.13
N SER A 458 -18.29 -6.20 -34.23
CA SER A 458 -19.21 -5.87 -33.14
C SER A 458 -18.62 -4.84 -32.17
N PHE A 459 -17.34 -4.96 -31.80
CA PHE A 459 -16.66 -4.01 -30.92
C PHE A 459 -16.62 -2.59 -31.52
N PHE A 460 -16.17 -2.44 -32.76
CA PHE A 460 -16.12 -1.15 -33.43
C PHE A 460 -17.50 -0.54 -33.60
N SER A 461 -18.49 -1.39 -33.92
CA SER A 461 -19.88 -0.97 -34.00
C SER A 461 -20.48 -0.58 -32.65
N TRP A 462 -19.97 -1.09 -31.54
CA TRP A 462 -20.36 -0.65 -30.20
C TRP A 462 -19.68 0.68 -29.85
N VAL A 463 -18.37 0.82 -30.13
CA VAL A 463 -17.63 2.07 -29.91
C VAL A 463 -18.23 3.24 -30.69
N SER A 464 -18.74 2.99 -31.91
CA SER A 464 -19.40 4.03 -32.71
C SER A 464 -20.63 4.66 -32.04
N VAL A 465 -21.16 4.06 -30.98
CA VAL A 465 -22.32 4.60 -30.27
C VAL A 465 -21.95 5.61 -29.17
N PHE A 466 -20.66 5.91 -29.02
CA PHE A 466 -20.18 6.96 -28.11
C PHE A 466 -19.73 8.20 -28.89
N PRO A 467 -20.66 9.07 -29.33
CA PRO A 467 -20.34 10.17 -30.25
C PRO A 467 -19.43 11.25 -29.64
N TYR A 468 -19.31 11.27 -28.32
CA TYR A 468 -18.57 12.28 -27.55
C TYR A 468 -17.17 11.86 -27.13
N VAL A 469 -16.75 10.62 -27.42
CA VAL A 469 -15.38 10.15 -27.15
C VAL A 469 -14.40 10.93 -28.03
N GLN A 470 -13.36 11.47 -27.40
CA GLN A 470 -12.29 12.24 -28.03
C GLN A 470 -11.00 11.42 -28.19
N GLU A 471 -10.75 10.50 -27.26
CA GLU A 471 -9.58 9.65 -27.27
C GLU A 471 -9.98 8.18 -27.06
N LEU A 472 -9.48 7.31 -27.92
CA LEU A 472 -9.69 5.86 -27.84
C LEU A 472 -8.34 5.16 -27.69
N ASP A 473 -8.08 4.58 -26.51
CA ASP A 473 -6.84 3.83 -26.23
C ASP A 473 -7.07 2.32 -26.38
N LEU A 474 -6.35 1.75 -27.34
CA LEU A 474 -6.39 0.34 -27.74
C LEU A 474 -4.99 -0.27 -27.67
N THR A 475 -4.11 0.30 -26.85
CA THR A 475 -2.71 -0.12 -26.68
C THR A 475 -2.57 -1.62 -26.44
N GLN A 476 -3.48 -2.18 -25.63
CA GLN A 476 -3.49 -3.60 -25.25
C GLN A 476 -4.37 -4.48 -26.13
N VAL A 477 -5.07 -3.90 -27.11
CA VAL A 477 -5.86 -4.64 -28.09
C VAL A 477 -4.95 -4.93 -29.28
N VAL A 478 -4.15 -6.01 -29.20
CA VAL A 478 -3.28 -6.42 -30.31
C VAL A 478 -4.04 -7.33 -31.29
N PRO A 479 -4.29 -6.89 -32.53
CA PRO A 479 -4.90 -7.73 -33.56
C PRO A 479 -3.89 -8.66 -34.24
N ALA A 480 -4.40 -9.70 -34.88
CA ALA A 480 -3.61 -10.65 -35.66
C ALA A 480 -3.17 -10.09 -37.03
N ASP A 481 -3.99 -9.23 -37.65
CA ASP A 481 -3.71 -8.61 -38.95
C ASP A 481 -3.75 -7.06 -38.86
N PRO A 482 -2.63 -6.37 -39.13
CA PRO A 482 -2.58 -4.91 -39.18
C PRO A 482 -3.47 -4.27 -40.25
N LYS A 483 -3.68 -4.92 -41.41
CA LYS A 483 -4.47 -4.37 -42.53
C LYS A 483 -5.96 -4.27 -42.20
N MET A 484 -6.41 -5.16 -41.31
CA MET A 484 -7.79 -5.23 -40.83
C MET A 484 -8.21 -3.98 -40.01
N TRP A 485 -7.25 -3.18 -39.54
CA TRP A 485 -7.54 -2.02 -38.70
C TRP A 485 -7.71 -0.73 -39.49
N THR A 486 -6.98 -0.54 -40.60
CA THR A 486 -6.99 0.74 -41.31
C THR A 486 -8.41 1.15 -41.72
N TRP A 487 -9.15 0.27 -42.39
CA TRP A 487 -10.51 0.57 -42.83
C TRP A 487 -11.51 0.70 -41.66
N ARG A 488 -11.30 0.01 -40.54
CA ARG A 488 -12.16 0.11 -39.35
C ARG A 488 -11.91 1.39 -38.57
N LEU A 489 -10.66 1.84 -38.51
CA LEU A 489 -10.31 3.14 -37.94
C LEU A 489 -10.93 4.26 -38.77
N ASP A 490 -10.92 4.14 -40.11
CA ASP A 490 -11.60 5.09 -41.00
C ASP A 490 -13.10 5.15 -40.72
N ALA A 491 -13.76 4.00 -40.58
CA ALA A 491 -15.18 3.95 -40.21
C ALA A 491 -15.48 4.55 -38.82
N LEU A 492 -14.56 4.42 -37.85
CA LEU A 492 -14.70 5.08 -36.54
C LEU A 492 -14.60 6.61 -36.65
N TRP A 493 -13.69 7.14 -37.47
CA TRP A 493 -13.56 8.59 -37.67
C TRP A 493 -14.83 9.24 -38.24
N ASP A 494 -15.56 8.49 -39.06
CA ASP A 494 -16.84 8.90 -39.61
C ASP A 494 -17.97 8.78 -38.58
N SER A 495 -17.93 7.74 -37.73
CA SER A 495 -19.01 7.45 -36.77
C SER A 495 -18.89 8.20 -35.44
N CYS A 496 -17.67 8.57 -35.02
CA CYS A 496 -17.39 9.28 -33.77
C CYS A 496 -16.96 10.71 -34.08
N PRO A 497 -17.89 11.68 -34.21
CA PRO A 497 -17.58 13.01 -34.71
C PRO A 497 -16.68 13.83 -33.78
N GLN A 498 -16.54 13.47 -32.51
CA GLN A 498 -15.65 14.15 -31.56
C GLN A 498 -14.29 13.46 -31.40
N LEU A 499 -14.07 12.30 -32.04
CA LEU A 499 -12.83 11.55 -31.91
C LEU A 499 -11.68 12.35 -32.51
N GLN A 500 -10.61 12.53 -31.73
CA GLN A 500 -9.41 13.28 -32.08
C GLN A 500 -8.20 12.36 -32.23
N SER A 501 -8.07 11.37 -31.35
CA SER A 501 -6.94 10.45 -31.33
C SER A 501 -7.36 9.00 -31.08
N ILE A 502 -6.65 8.08 -31.73
CA ILE A 502 -6.74 6.64 -31.47
C ILE A 502 -5.33 6.12 -31.20
N ILE A 503 -5.11 5.51 -30.05
CA ILE A 503 -3.82 4.95 -29.65
C ILE A 503 -3.84 3.44 -29.89
N VAL A 504 -2.91 2.93 -30.70
CA VAL A 504 -2.75 1.50 -30.95
C VAL A 504 -1.28 1.12 -30.77
N LYS A 505 -1.02 0.21 -29.82
CA LYS A 505 0.32 -0.16 -29.36
C LYS A 505 1.14 1.06 -28.91
N ARG A 506 2.06 1.53 -29.76
CA ARG A 506 2.92 2.70 -29.50
C ARG A 506 2.69 3.83 -30.51
N LYS A 507 1.66 3.70 -31.35
CA LYS A 507 1.33 4.67 -32.40
C LYS A 507 0.04 5.38 -32.03
N THR A 508 0.07 6.70 -32.15
CA THR A 508 -1.12 7.55 -32.01
C THR A 508 -1.54 8.01 -33.40
N TYR A 509 -2.75 7.66 -33.80
CA TYR A 509 -3.39 8.12 -35.03
C TYR A 509 -4.22 9.34 -34.70
N GLN A 510 -3.89 10.47 -35.33
CA GLN A 510 -4.67 11.70 -35.21
C GLN A 510 -5.76 11.71 -36.27
N ARG A 511 -6.87 12.39 -35.98
CA ARG A 511 -7.95 12.55 -36.95
C ARG A 511 -7.42 13.18 -38.24
N PRO A 512 -7.75 12.63 -39.43
CA PRO A 512 -7.41 13.26 -40.69
C PRO A 512 -8.00 14.66 -40.78
N VAL A 513 -7.15 15.67 -40.99
CA VAL A 513 -7.63 17.03 -41.30
C VAL A 513 -8.30 16.95 -42.66
N LYS A 514 -9.63 17.13 -42.72
CA LYS A 514 -10.32 17.23 -44.00
C LYS A 514 -9.72 18.41 -44.74
N ALA A 515 -9.00 18.15 -45.83
CA ALA A 515 -8.55 19.19 -46.74
C ALA A 515 -9.79 19.94 -47.20
N ILE A 516 -9.87 21.24 -46.85
CA ILE A 516 -10.93 22.13 -47.32
C ILE A 516 -10.73 22.17 -48.85
N LYS A 517 -11.65 21.55 -49.58
CA LYS A 517 -11.68 21.56 -51.05
C LYS A 517 -12.38 22.81 -51.55
#